data_AF-A0A496XPP3-F1
#
_entry.id   AF-A0A496XPP3-F1
#
_cell.length_a   1.000
_cell.length_b   1.000
_cell.length_c   1.000
_cell.angle_alpha   90.00
_cell.angle_beta   90.00
_cell.angle_gamma   90.00
#
_symmetry.space_group_name_H-M   'P 1'
#
loop_
_entity.id
_entity.type
_entity.pdbx_description
1 polymer ?
#
loop_
_entity_poly.entity_id
_entity_poly.type
_entity_poly.pdbx_seq_one_letter_code
_entity_poly.pdbx_strand_id
1 'polypeptide(L)'
;MSVKDLDVNKYIENIYHIERWGQGHFKVNQKGNLSTQDLDIYQVVKEIVEHNIELPVVVRFHDILRSQVITLNETFNKIINEAGYKGIYRGVYPIKVNQMREVVEEILDAGAPYHFGLEAGSKAELLSVLSLNHDKESLTVLNGYKDREFLKLALLGRKLGKKTVVVIEQYSELLNLIELAREMDVRPLIGIRARLSVVGSGKWSNSGGDTAKFGLTIPEILNALHYLRKNDYLDCLNLIHFHVGSQITNIQTIKDVVSEGTRIYTELKKLGAPIEYLDVGGGLGVDYDGSQSTHDSSRNYNLENYISDIVYGVKQLCDLEGVEHPNIVTESGRFITAPHSCLITEVVDKIDYRENEYKNAVNLNDEHILVKNIKELWRDISEEDRQESFNDALAIKKDGDNAFKLGVISIEEKAVIETNFWKICDWLKNKIGSMDFIPEEFENFSDKLSSQYLCNFSVFQSLPDHWAIGQLIPIVPISRLLELPTEQCSIVDITCDSDGKIDQFINGGEISRTLRLHDLKKDEPYYIGFFLTGAYQDVMGDMHNLFGRVNEVHVFSDDEDANGFFIETVVKGNSNRQVLSAMQYNPDLMAYSLKKEMDQKVTEKKIPSREGVKLINFYEKCLEGYTYLKNN
;
A
#
# COMPACT_ATOMS: atom_id res chain seq x y z
N MET A 1 5.49 33.81 -9.84
CA MET A 1 5.55 33.72 -11.32
C MET A 1 4.18 34.06 -11.88
N SER A 2 4.10 34.81 -12.99
CA SER A 2 2.82 35.06 -13.65
C SER A 2 2.29 33.74 -14.24
N VAL A 3 1.02 33.41 -13.97
CA VAL A 3 0.35 32.16 -14.36
C VAL A 3 0.30 31.93 -15.89
N LYS A 4 0.62 32.96 -16.70
CA LYS A 4 0.48 32.93 -18.16
C LYS A 4 1.60 32.20 -18.92
N ASP A 5 2.72 31.86 -18.28
CA ASP A 5 3.84 31.12 -18.91
C ASP A 5 4.12 29.76 -18.24
N LEU A 6 3.17 29.25 -17.43
CA LEU A 6 3.37 28.00 -16.69
C LEU A 6 3.15 26.80 -17.63
N ASP A 7 4.20 26.02 -17.86
CA ASP A 7 4.07 24.70 -18.49
C ASP A 7 3.33 23.77 -17.52
N VAL A 8 2.05 23.51 -17.81
CA VAL A 8 1.16 22.72 -16.95
C VAL A 8 1.71 21.31 -16.76
N ASN A 9 2.25 20.69 -17.82
CA ASN A 9 2.80 19.34 -17.71
C ASN A 9 3.97 19.29 -16.74
N LYS A 10 4.88 20.27 -16.84
CA LYS A 10 5.99 20.40 -15.91
C LYS A 10 5.52 20.68 -14.48
N TYR A 11 4.46 21.45 -14.32
CA TYR A 11 3.87 21.74 -13.01
C TYR A 11 3.25 20.50 -12.35
N ILE A 12 2.48 19.72 -13.12
CA ILE A 12 1.89 18.45 -12.69
C ILE A 12 2.98 17.45 -12.32
N GLU A 13 4.01 17.31 -13.15
CA GLU A 13 5.12 16.41 -12.85
C GLU A 13 5.88 16.85 -11.59
N ASN A 14 6.05 18.16 -11.36
CA ASN A 14 6.67 18.64 -10.12
C ASN A 14 5.82 18.38 -8.88
N ILE A 15 4.49 18.40 -8.97
CA ILE A 15 3.63 18.14 -7.80
C ILE A 15 3.53 16.66 -7.51
N TYR A 16 3.16 15.87 -8.52
CA TYR A 16 2.79 14.47 -8.33
C TYR A 16 3.92 13.49 -8.61
N HIS A 17 5.01 13.90 -9.25
CA HIS A 17 6.18 13.04 -9.54
C HIS A 17 5.83 11.76 -10.34
N ILE A 18 4.83 11.83 -11.22
CA ILE A 18 4.22 10.66 -11.88
C ILE A 18 5.28 9.83 -12.61
N GLU A 19 6.14 10.47 -13.40
CA GLU A 19 7.16 9.73 -14.16
C GLU A 19 8.21 9.09 -13.24
N ARG A 20 8.49 9.71 -12.09
CA ARG A 20 9.52 9.25 -11.16
C ARG A 20 9.12 7.97 -10.41
N TRP A 21 7.98 7.99 -9.71
CA TRP A 21 7.49 6.80 -9.02
C TRP A 21 6.84 5.81 -10.00
N GLY A 22 6.34 6.30 -11.14
CA GLY A 22 5.72 5.47 -12.17
C GLY A 22 6.73 4.58 -12.91
N GLN A 23 8.02 4.95 -12.95
CA GLN A 23 9.12 4.15 -13.52
C GLN A 23 8.82 3.59 -14.92
N GLY A 24 8.14 4.37 -15.75
CA GLY A 24 7.73 4.00 -17.11
C GLY A 24 6.38 3.26 -17.22
N HIS A 25 5.79 2.84 -16.10
CA HIS A 25 4.47 2.18 -16.09
C HIS A 25 3.31 3.17 -16.17
N PHE A 26 3.48 4.38 -15.63
CA PHE A 26 2.44 5.42 -15.58
C PHE A 26 2.94 6.72 -16.19
N LYS A 27 2.09 7.39 -16.97
CA LYS A 27 2.35 8.71 -17.58
C LYS A 27 1.05 9.48 -17.76
N VAL A 28 1.15 10.77 -18.05
CA VAL A 28 0.01 11.59 -18.46
C VAL A 28 -0.10 11.55 -19.99
N ASN A 29 -1.26 11.18 -20.51
CA ASN A 29 -1.50 11.14 -21.95
C ASN A 29 -1.86 12.53 -22.52
N GLN A 30 -1.98 12.64 -23.85
CA GLN A 30 -2.28 13.90 -24.53
C GLN A 30 -3.67 14.48 -24.20
N LYS A 31 -4.58 13.69 -23.61
CA LYS A 31 -5.91 14.12 -23.17
C LYS A 31 -5.89 14.67 -21.73
N GLY A 32 -4.76 14.59 -21.03
CA GLY A 32 -4.67 14.95 -19.61
C GLY A 32 -5.20 13.88 -18.67
N ASN A 33 -5.27 12.63 -19.13
CA ASN A 33 -5.63 11.49 -18.30
C ASN A 33 -4.37 10.71 -17.93
N LEU A 34 -4.41 10.05 -16.78
CA LEU A 34 -3.38 9.12 -16.39
C LEU A 34 -3.52 7.84 -17.22
N SER A 35 -2.41 7.35 -17.76
CA SER A 35 -2.38 6.14 -18.59
C SER A 35 -1.28 5.19 -18.13
N THR A 36 -1.51 3.90 -18.33
CA THR A 36 -0.43 2.90 -18.31
C THR A 36 -0.12 2.48 -19.73
N GLN A 37 1.12 2.73 -20.18
CA GLN A 37 1.49 2.58 -21.59
C GLN A 37 0.46 3.28 -22.50
N ASP A 38 -0.35 2.54 -23.26
CA ASP A 38 -1.36 3.09 -24.17
C ASP A 38 -2.80 3.02 -23.62
N LEU A 39 -3.00 2.42 -22.44
CA LEU A 39 -4.29 2.28 -21.76
C LEU A 39 -4.61 3.53 -20.92
N ASP A 40 -5.73 4.18 -21.23
CA ASP A 40 -6.25 5.36 -20.52
C ASP A 40 -7.11 4.94 -19.30
N ILE A 41 -6.61 5.16 -18.09
CA ILE A 41 -7.23 4.70 -16.84
C ILE A 41 -8.61 5.35 -16.63
N TYR A 42 -8.81 6.58 -17.13
CA TYR A 42 -10.11 7.23 -17.04
C TYR A 42 -11.15 6.55 -17.94
N GLN A 43 -10.76 5.98 -19.08
CA GLN A 43 -11.66 5.16 -19.90
C GLN A 43 -12.01 3.84 -19.23
N VAL A 44 -11.05 3.19 -18.56
CA VAL A 44 -11.31 1.99 -17.74
C VAL A 44 -12.38 2.29 -16.69
N VAL A 45 -12.25 3.40 -15.96
CA VAL A 45 -13.24 3.78 -14.93
C VAL A 45 -14.62 4.09 -15.54
N LYS A 46 -14.67 4.70 -16.72
CA LYS A 46 -15.95 4.87 -17.43
C LYS A 46 -16.60 3.54 -17.75
N GLU A 47 -15.85 2.59 -18.29
CA GLU A 47 -16.36 1.27 -18.63
C GLU A 47 -16.83 0.51 -17.38
N ILE A 48 -16.09 0.60 -16.26
CA ILE A 48 -16.50 0.05 -14.96
C ILE A 48 -17.88 0.58 -14.54
N VAL A 49 -18.07 1.90 -14.61
CA VAL A 49 -19.34 2.56 -14.24
C VAL A 49 -20.46 2.19 -15.22
N GLU A 50 -20.19 2.15 -16.53
CA GLU A 50 -21.15 1.73 -17.56
C GLU A 50 -21.62 0.28 -17.36
N HIS A 51 -20.76 -0.59 -16.84
CA HIS A 51 -21.08 -1.97 -16.45
C HIS A 51 -21.75 -2.09 -15.07
N ASN A 52 -22.13 -0.99 -14.43
CA ASN A 52 -22.76 -0.93 -13.10
C ASN A 52 -21.89 -1.53 -11.98
N ILE A 53 -20.56 -1.40 -12.09
CA ILE A 53 -19.64 -1.74 -11.02
C ILE A 53 -19.45 -0.49 -10.16
N GLU A 54 -19.82 -0.58 -8.88
CA GLU A 54 -19.81 0.55 -7.95
C GLU A 54 -18.38 0.86 -7.47
N LEU A 55 -18.02 2.14 -7.36
CA LEU A 55 -16.78 2.59 -6.72
C LEU A 55 -16.92 2.56 -5.19
N PRO A 56 -15.82 2.39 -4.43
CA PRO A 56 -14.42 2.29 -4.87
C PRO A 56 -14.10 0.93 -5.51
N VAL A 57 -13.04 0.90 -6.33
CA VAL A 57 -12.58 -0.30 -7.05
C VAL A 57 -11.05 -0.38 -7.05
N VAL A 58 -10.50 -1.58 -6.92
CA VAL A 58 -9.09 -1.86 -7.23
C VAL A 58 -8.98 -2.27 -8.69
N VAL A 59 -8.14 -1.56 -9.44
CA VAL A 59 -7.80 -1.91 -10.82
C VAL A 59 -6.45 -2.63 -10.80
N ARG A 60 -6.41 -3.87 -11.29
CA ARG A 60 -5.18 -4.64 -11.50
C ARG A 60 -4.77 -4.63 -12.95
N PHE A 61 -3.57 -4.15 -13.23
CA PHE A 61 -2.92 -4.14 -14.53
C PHE A 61 -2.03 -5.38 -14.65
N HIS A 62 -2.57 -6.47 -15.20
CA HIS A 62 -1.83 -7.74 -15.27
C HIS A 62 -0.59 -7.62 -16.17
N ASP A 63 -0.61 -6.82 -17.23
CA ASP A 63 0.57 -6.57 -18.07
C ASP A 63 1.76 -6.00 -17.27
N ILE A 64 1.50 -5.09 -16.33
CA ILE A 64 2.54 -4.54 -15.44
C ILE A 64 3.10 -5.65 -14.54
N LEU A 65 2.24 -6.50 -13.98
CA LEU A 65 2.65 -7.61 -13.13
C LEU A 65 3.56 -8.60 -13.89
N ARG A 66 3.13 -9.01 -15.09
CA ARG A 66 3.90 -9.88 -15.99
C ARG A 66 5.24 -9.24 -16.35
N SER A 67 5.21 -7.96 -16.73
CA SER A 67 6.40 -7.19 -17.11
C SER A 67 7.41 -7.11 -15.97
N GLN A 68 6.98 -6.98 -14.72
CA GLN A 68 7.89 -6.95 -13.57
C GLN A 68 8.60 -8.29 -13.35
N VAL A 69 7.88 -9.41 -13.50
CA VAL A 69 8.47 -10.77 -13.42
C VAL A 69 9.50 -10.96 -14.52
N ILE A 70 9.17 -10.62 -15.77
CA ILE A 70 10.06 -10.74 -16.91
C ILE A 70 11.30 -9.86 -16.73
N THR A 71 11.11 -8.57 -16.41
CA THR A 71 12.20 -7.60 -16.25
C THR A 71 13.20 -8.03 -15.18
N LEU A 72 12.71 -8.54 -14.04
CA LEU A 72 13.57 -9.06 -12.98
C LEU A 72 14.45 -10.21 -13.48
N ASN A 73 13.87 -11.22 -14.13
CA ASN A 73 14.60 -12.39 -14.61
C ASN A 73 15.58 -12.04 -15.74
N GLU A 74 15.16 -11.24 -16.71
CA GLU A 74 15.99 -10.86 -17.85
C GLU A 74 17.17 -9.99 -17.45
N THR A 75 16.98 -9.09 -16.48
CA THR A 75 18.05 -8.23 -15.97
C THR A 75 19.09 -9.05 -15.18
N PHE A 76 18.65 -10.05 -14.40
CA PHE A 76 19.56 -11.03 -13.79
C PHE A 76 20.35 -11.81 -14.83
N ASN A 77 19.67 -12.34 -15.86
CA ASN A 77 20.32 -13.11 -16.92
C ASN A 77 21.35 -12.27 -17.69
N LYS A 78 21.01 -11.02 -18.03
CA LYS A 78 21.92 -10.05 -18.67
C LYS A 78 23.18 -9.86 -17.83
N ILE A 79 23.03 -9.51 -16.55
CA ILE A 79 24.17 -9.19 -15.67
C ILE A 79 25.01 -10.45 -15.36
N ILE A 80 24.39 -11.62 -15.19
CA ILE A 80 25.09 -12.91 -15.03
C ILE A 80 26.01 -13.18 -16.23
N ASN A 81 25.50 -12.96 -17.45
CA ASN A 81 26.26 -13.15 -18.68
C ASN A 81 27.41 -12.13 -18.80
N GLU A 82 27.13 -10.85 -18.53
CA GLU A 82 28.14 -9.77 -18.55
C GLU A 82 29.26 -9.99 -17.53
N ALA A 83 28.92 -10.48 -16.33
CA ALA A 83 29.87 -10.80 -15.28
C ALA A 83 30.63 -12.12 -15.53
N GLY A 84 30.20 -12.95 -16.49
CA GLY A 84 30.74 -14.29 -16.71
C GLY A 84 30.51 -15.23 -15.51
N TYR A 85 29.46 -14.98 -14.74
CA TYR A 85 29.07 -15.76 -13.57
C TYR A 85 28.62 -17.17 -13.96
N LYS A 86 28.93 -18.19 -13.15
CA LYS A 86 28.72 -19.60 -13.51
C LYS A 86 27.42 -20.22 -12.99
N GLY A 87 26.84 -19.67 -11.93
CA GLY A 87 25.50 -20.08 -11.47
C GLY A 87 24.40 -19.42 -12.28
N ILE A 88 23.16 -19.83 -12.03
CA ILE A 88 21.96 -19.25 -12.66
C ILE A 88 21.13 -18.45 -11.64
N TYR A 89 20.17 -17.67 -12.15
CA TYR A 89 19.17 -17.01 -11.32
C TYR A 89 17.88 -17.85 -11.23
N ARG A 90 17.27 -17.88 -10.03
CA ARG A 90 15.95 -18.44 -9.76
C ARG A 90 15.17 -17.47 -8.88
N GLY A 91 14.23 -16.73 -9.45
CA GLY A 91 13.33 -15.88 -8.67
C GLY A 91 12.27 -16.71 -7.95
N VAL A 92 11.89 -16.26 -6.76
CA VAL A 92 10.86 -16.89 -5.93
C VAL A 92 9.88 -15.81 -5.47
N TYR A 93 8.58 -16.02 -5.61
CA TYR A 93 7.57 -15.07 -5.16
C TYR A 93 7.10 -15.40 -3.73
N PRO A 94 7.38 -14.56 -2.72
CA PRO A 94 6.85 -14.75 -1.39
C PRO A 94 5.38 -14.34 -1.35
N ILE A 95 4.48 -15.32 -1.26
CA ILE A 95 3.03 -15.07 -1.37
C ILE A 95 2.50 -14.21 -0.23
N LYS A 96 3.25 -14.07 0.88
CA LYS A 96 2.93 -13.16 1.99
C LYS A 96 2.68 -11.71 1.57
N VAL A 97 3.23 -11.30 0.42
CA VAL A 97 3.08 -9.94 -0.13
C VAL A 97 1.71 -9.75 -0.75
N ASN A 98 1.21 -10.75 -1.48
CA ASN A 98 -0.14 -10.80 -2.03
C ASN A 98 -0.53 -12.26 -2.31
N GLN A 99 -1.40 -12.85 -1.46
CA GLN A 99 -1.85 -14.24 -1.59
C GLN A 99 -3.06 -14.40 -2.51
N MET A 100 -3.55 -13.32 -3.14
CA MET A 100 -4.71 -13.42 -4.03
C MET A 100 -4.38 -14.40 -5.15
N ARG A 101 -5.32 -15.31 -5.41
CA ARG A 101 -5.08 -16.43 -6.32
C ARG A 101 -4.72 -15.94 -7.72
N GLU A 102 -5.44 -14.96 -8.25
CA GLU A 102 -5.21 -14.46 -9.60
C GLU A 102 -3.82 -13.81 -9.72
N VAL A 103 -3.38 -13.05 -8.71
CA VAL A 103 -2.02 -12.47 -8.67
C VAL A 103 -0.94 -13.55 -8.69
N VAL A 104 -1.11 -14.61 -7.89
CA VAL A 104 -0.12 -15.70 -7.82
C VAL A 104 -0.10 -16.51 -9.12
N GLU A 105 -1.26 -16.81 -9.72
CA GLU A 105 -1.36 -17.52 -11.00
C GLU A 105 -0.71 -16.72 -12.14
N GLU A 106 -0.94 -15.41 -12.19
CA GLU A 106 -0.36 -14.52 -13.19
C GLU A 106 1.17 -14.43 -13.09
N ILE A 107 1.71 -14.34 -11.87
CA ILE A 107 3.16 -14.38 -11.62
C ILE A 107 3.77 -15.71 -12.06
N LEU A 108 3.10 -16.82 -11.78
CA LEU A 108 3.57 -18.15 -12.19
C LEU A 108 3.56 -18.32 -13.70
N ASP A 109 2.51 -17.85 -14.39
CA ASP A 109 2.42 -17.93 -15.85
C ASP A 109 3.54 -17.12 -16.52
N ALA A 110 3.71 -15.85 -16.14
CA ALA A 110 4.80 -15.00 -16.65
C ALA A 110 6.20 -15.54 -16.26
N GLY A 111 6.29 -16.20 -15.11
CA GLY A 111 7.51 -16.78 -14.57
C GLY A 111 7.88 -18.16 -15.13
N ALA A 112 6.97 -18.82 -15.85
CA ALA A 112 7.15 -20.21 -16.30
C ALA A 112 8.42 -20.43 -17.15
N PRO A 113 8.80 -19.54 -18.11
CA PRO A 113 10.04 -19.68 -18.87
C PRO A 113 11.32 -19.65 -18.02
N TYR A 114 11.24 -19.14 -16.78
CA TYR A 114 12.38 -18.93 -15.88
C TYR A 114 12.41 -19.92 -14.71
N HIS A 115 11.44 -20.84 -14.62
CA HIS A 115 11.21 -21.71 -13.47
C HIS A 115 11.01 -20.92 -12.17
N PHE A 116 10.22 -19.84 -12.25
CA PHE A 116 9.94 -18.97 -11.11
C PHE A 116 9.21 -19.74 -10.00
N GLY A 117 9.73 -19.64 -8.78
CA GLY A 117 9.23 -20.38 -7.63
C GLY A 117 8.25 -19.61 -6.75
N LEU A 118 7.78 -20.25 -5.69
CA LEU A 118 6.96 -19.63 -4.64
C LEU A 118 7.61 -19.80 -3.27
N GLU A 119 7.43 -18.83 -2.39
CA GLU A 119 7.80 -18.90 -0.97
C GLU A 119 6.55 -18.88 -0.10
N ALA A 120 6.58 -19.67 0.97
CA ALA A 120 5.53 -19.72 1.98
C ALA A 120 6.15 -19.56 3.38
N GLY A 121 5.61 -18.63 4.16
CA GLY A 121 6.02 -18.34 5.54
C GLY A 121 5.09 -18.94 6.61
N SER A 122 3.99 -19.60 6.21
CA SER A 122 3.03 -20.21 7.14
C SER A 122 2.37 -21.46 6.59
N LYS A 123 1.69 -22.23 7.47
CA LYS A 123 1.03 -23.49 7.09
C LYS A 123 -0.07 -23.28 6.04
N ALA A 124 -0.87 -22.22 6.18
CA ALA A 124 -1.92 -21.89 5.22
C ALA A 124 -1.30 -21.54 3.86
N GLU A 125 -0.25 -20.74 3.86
CA GLU A 125 0.49 -20.39 2.65
C GLU A 125 1.09 -21.63 1.97
N LEU A 126 1.69 -22.55 2.74
CA LEU A 126 2.22 -23.80 2.23
C LEU A 126 1.14 -24.66 1.55
N LEU A 127 -0.08 -24.73 2.11
CA LEU A 127 -1.19 -25.47 1.49
C LEU A 127 -1.54 -24.89 0.12
N SER A 128 -1.63 -23.56 -0.01
CA SER A 128 -1.84 -22.89 -1.29
C SER A 128 -0.67 -23.12 -2.25
N VAL A 129 0.58 -22.92 -1.83
CA VAL A 129 1.77 -23.09 -2.68
C VAL A 129 1.91 -24.53 -3.17
N LEU A 130 1.64 -25.53 -2.32
CA LEU A 130 1.65 -26.93 -2.73
C LEU A 130 0.58 -27.23 -3.79
N SER A 131 -0.53 -26.50 -3.81
CA SER A 131 -1.57 -26.67 -4.83
C SER A 131 -1.24 -25.97 -6.16
N LEU A 132 -0.53 -24.84 -6.13
CA LEU A 132 -0.29 -23.99 -7.31
C LEU A 132 1.05 -24.25 -8.00
N ASN A 133 2.11 -24.53 -7.25
CA ASN A 133 3.44 -24.64 -7.83
C ASN A 133 3.66 -26.02 -8.47
N HIS A 134 3.35 -26.16 -9.76
CA HIS A 134 3.40 -27.43 -10.49
C HIS A 134 4.76 -27.73 -11.16
N ASP A 135 5.59 -26.71 -11.37
CA ASP A 135 6.88 -26.87 -12.02
C ASP A 135 7.88 -27.56 -11.06
N LYS A 136 8.39 -28.72 -11.48
CA LYS A 136 9.34 -29.53 -10.71
C LYS A 136 10.73 -28.91 -10.62
N GLU A 137 11.06 -28.01 -11.54
CA GLU A 137 12.35 -27.31 -11.56
C GLU A 137 12.35 -26.04 -10.71
N SER A 138 11.17 -25.45 -10.50
CA SER A 138 10.98 -24.28 -9.65
C SER A 138 11.19 -24.59 -8.17
N LEU A 139 11.60 -23.58 -7.40
CA LEU A 139 11.76 -23.71 -5.96
C LEU A 139 10.44 -23.49 -5.22
N THR A 140 10.21 -24.27 -4.18
CA THR A 140 9.24 -23.94 -3.13
C THR A 140 10.02 -23.70 -1.85
N VAL A 141 10.23 -22.43 -1.47
CA VAL A 141 11.02 -22.06 -0.29
C VAL A 141 10.11 -21.90 0.92
N LEU A 142 10.45 -22.53 2.05
CA LEU A 142 9.61 -22.54 3.23
C LEU A 142 10.29 -21.88 4.43
N ASN A 143 9.81 -20.69 4.78
CA ASN A 143 10.26 -19.91 5.93
C ASN A 143 9.21 -19.92 7.07
N GLY A 144 9.43 -19.13 8.11
CA GLY A 144 8.53 -18.98 9.25
C GLY A 144 8.65 -20.10 10.28
N TYR A 145 7.83 -20.05 11.32
CA TYR A 145 7.85 -21.06 12.38
C TYR A 145 7.21 -22.38 11.92
N LYS A 146 7.89 -23.52 12.12
CA LYS A 146 7.46 -24.81 11.57
C LYS A 146 7.16 -25.82 12.67
N ASP A 147 5.88 -26.15 12.81
CA ASP A 147 5.45 -27.29 13.64
C ASP A 147 5.61 -28.62 12.87
N ARG A 148 5.34 -29.75 13.54
CA ARG A 148 5.43 -31.08 12.91
C ARG A 148 4.47 -31.25 11.74
N GLU A 149 3.31 -30.59 11.75
CA GLU A 149 2.34 -30.70 10.65
C GLU A 149 2.86 -29.98 9.41
N PHE A 150 3.40 -28.77 9.57
CA PHE A 150 4.08 -28.02 8.53
C PHE A 150 5.22 -28.84 7.91
N LEU A 151 6.09 -29.43 8.74
CA LEU A 151 7.21 -30.24 8.25
C LEU A 151 6.74 -31.49 7.49
N LYS A 152 5.66 -32.14 7.93
CA LYS A 152 5.04 -33.26 7.20
C LYS A 152 4.49 -32.82 5.84
N LEU A 153 3.84 -31.66 5.76
CA LEU A 153 3.37 -31.08 4.48
C LEU A 153 4.54 -30.76 3.56
N ALA A 154 5.65 -30.23 4.08
CA ALA A 154 6.85 -29.99 3.28
C ALA A 154 7.44 -31.29 2.70
N LEU A 155 7.50 -32.35 3.52
CA LEU A 155 7.95 -33.68 3.07
C LEU A 155 6.96 -34.33 2.08
N LEU A 156 5.66 -34.06 2.19
CA LEU A 156 4.69 -34.44 1.16
C LEU A 156 5.04 -33.78 -0.19
N GLY A 157 5.35 -32.49 -0.20
CA GLY A 157 5.82 -31.79 -1.40
C GLY A 157 7.04 -32.45 -2.04
N ARG A 158 8.03 -32.82 -1.22
CA ARG A 158 9.20 -33.61 -1.67
C ARG A 158 8.81 -34.97 -2.25
N LYS A 159 7.86 -35.68 -1.61
CA LYS A 159 7.36 -36.99 -2.08
C LYS A 159 6.61 -36.89 -3.42
N LEU A 160 6.01 -35.74 -3.71
CA LEU A 160 5.40 -35.42 -5.01
C LEU A 160 6.43 -35.03 -6.08
N GLY A 161 7.72 -34.96 -5.73
CA GLY A 161 8.81 -34.61 -6.64
C GLY A 161 9.04 -33.11 -6.81
N LYS A 162 8.49 -32.27 -5.94
CA LYS A 162 8.70 -30.81 -5.96
C LYS A 162 10.01 -30.44 -5.25
N LYS A 163 10.71 -29.38 -5.67
CA LYS A 163 11.88 -28.83 -4.95
C LYS A 163 11.47 -27.99 -3.74
N THR A 164 10.85 -28.65 -2.76
CA THR A 164 10.40 -28.04 -1.50
C THR A 164 11.56 -27.93 -0.51
N VAL A 165 12.15 -26.74 -0.42
CA VAL A 165 13.27 -26.43 0.49
C VAL A 165 12.71 -26.00 1.85
N VAL A 166 13.04 -26.76 2.90
CA VAL A 166 12.73 -26.38 4.28
C VAL A 166 13.89 -25.54 4.83
N VAL A 167 13.68 -24.23 4.97
CA VAL A 167 14.68 -23.32 5.53
C VAL A 167 14.64 -23.42 7.05
N ILE A 168 15.70 -23.93 7.68
CA ILE A 168 15.80 -24.04 9.14
C ILE A 168 16.05 -22.65 9.71
N GLU A 169 15.11 -22.18 10.53
CA GLU A 169 15.20 -20.89 11.23
C GLU A 169 15.44 -21.04 12.73
N GLN A 170 15.19 -22.24 13.28
CA GLN A 170 15.54 -22.62 14.65
C GLN A 170 16.14 -24.03 14.66
N TYR A 171 17.18 -24.26 15.46
CA TYR A 171 17.90 -25.54 15.47
C TYR A 171 17.01 -26.76 15.79
N SER A 172 15.98 -26.58 16.61
CA SER A 172 15.01 -27.64 16.95
C SER A 172 14.17 -28.10 15.74
N GLU A 173 13.94 -27.25 14.74
CA GLU A 173 13.23 -27.60 13.51
C GLU A 173 13.99 -28.67 12.73
N LEU A 174 15.32 -28.59 12.69
CA LEU A 174 16.17 -29.56 12.01
C LEU A 174 16.03 -30.95 12.63
N LEU A 175 16.00 -31.04 13.97
CA LEU A 175 15.85 -32.31 14.67
C LEU A 175 14.52 -32.98 14.32
N ASN A 176 13.43 -32.21 14.35
CA ASN A 176 12.09 -32.68 13.98
C ASN A 176 12.01 -33.08 12.50
N LEU A 177 12.63 -32.30 11.60
CA LEU A 177 12.61 -32.59 10.16
C LEU A 177 13.29 -33.93 9.86
N ILE A 178 14.45 -34.20 10.45
CA ILE A 178 15.18 -35.46 10.21
C ILE A 178 14.44 -36.66 10.79
N GLU A 179 13.79 -36.51 11.96
CA GLU A 179 12.92 -37.55 12.52
C GLU A 179 11.76 -37.89 11.56
N LEU A 180 11.01 -36.87 11.12
CA LEU A 180 9.87 -37.02 10.22
C LEU A 180 10.28 -37.54 8.84
N ALA A 181 11.43 -37.11 8.32
CA ALA A 181 11.99 -37.60 7.07
C ALA A 181 12.21 -39.12 7.09
N ARG A 182 12.68 -39.67 8.22
CA ARG A 182 12.82 -41.12 8.42
C ARG A 182 11.48 -41.82 8.52
N GLU A 183 10.53 -41.25 9.28
CA GLU A 183 9.17 -41.81 9.40
C GLU A 183 8.47 -41.91 8.04
N MET A 184 8.67 -40.91 7.17
CA MET A 184 7.97 -40.80 5.88
C MET A 184 8.73 -41.46 4.70
N ASP A 185 9.96 -41.91 4.94
CA ASP A 185 10.91 -42.41 3.95
C ASP A 185 11.12 -41.43 2.78
N VAL A 186 11.51 -40.20 3.12
CA VAL A 186 11.73 -39.09 2.17
C VAL A 186 13.02 -38.36 2.53
N ARG A 187 13.90 -38.13 1.55
CA ARG A 187 15.05 -37.23 1.74
C ARG A 187 14.59 -35.76 1.63
N PRO A 188 14.74 -34.96 2.69
CA PRO A 188 14.36 -33.55 2.67
C PRO A 188 15.31 -32.75 1.78
N LEU A 189 14.88 -31.56 1.37
CA LEU A 189 15.76 -30.53 0.82
C LEU A 189 15.86 -29.43 1.87
N ILE A 190 17.06 -29.17 2.38
CA ILE A 190 17.28 -28.35 3.58
C ILE A 190 17.97 -27.05 3.18
N GLY A 191 17.40 -25.94 3.65
CA GLY A 191 18.06 -24.64 3.69
C GLY A 191 18.41 -24.26 5.12
N ILE A 192 19.36 -23.34 5.30
CA ILE A 192 19.64 -22.73 6.61
C ILE A 192 19.52 -21.21 6.47
N ARG A 193 18.70 -20.59 7.32
CA ARG A 193 18.69 -19.13 7.45
C ARG A 193 19.81 -18.70 8.39
N ALA A 194 20.79 -17.96 7.87
CA ALA A 194 21.85 -17.39 8.71
C ALA A 194 21.39 -16.08 9.35
N ARG A 195 21.75 -15.88 10.63
CA ARG A 195 21.72 -14.54 11.23
C ARG A 195 22.93 -13.75 10.78
N LEU A 196 22.67 -12.54 10.32
CA LEU A 196 23.68 -11.58 9.91
C LEU A 196 23.91 -10.56 11.02
N SER A 197 25.15 -10.09 11.16
CA SER A 197 25.49 -8.98 12.04
C SER A 197 25.01 -7.63 11.47
N VAL A 198 24.82 -7.55 10.15
CA VAL A 198 24.28 -6.36 9.47
C VAL A 198 22.80 -6.13 9.84
N VAL A 199 22.46 -4.87 10.14
CA VAL A 199 21.09 -4.41 10.42
C VAL A 199 20.49 -3.81 9.13
N GLY A 200 19.19 -4.03 8.89
CA GLY A 200 18.46 -3.44 7.77
C GLY A 200 18.32 -1.91 7.87
N SER A 201 17.76 -1.28 6.83
CA SER A 201 17.43 0.15 6.82
C SER A 201 15.91 0.39 6.91
N GLY A 202 15.53 1.62 7.24
CA GLY A 202 14.13 2.07 7.27
C GLY A 202 13.25 1.40 8.33
N LYS A 203 11.94 1.42 8.07
CA LYS A 203 10.87 0.96 8.99
C LYS A 203 10.95 -0.52 9.36
N TRP A 204 11.69 -1.33 8.61
CA TRP A 204 11.83 -2.78 8.82
C TRP A 204 13.19 -3.21 9.41
N SER A 205 13.99 -2.27 9.89
CA SER A 205 15.35 -2.50 10.42
C SER A 205 15.47 -3.60 11.50
N ASN A 206 14.42 -3.82 12.31
CA ASN A 206 14.34 -4.87 13.33
C ASN A 206 14.37 -6.31 12.78
N SER A 207 14.32 -6.50 11.46
CA SER A 207 14.34 -7.82 10.82
C SER A 207 15.75 -8.41 10.67
N GLY A 208 16.80 -7.62 10.93
CA GLY A 208 18.21 -8.02 10.87
C GLY A 208 18.98 -7.83 12.19
N GLY A 209 20.28 -8.11 12.17
CA GLY A 209 21.17 -8.00 13.34
C GLY A 209 21.05 -9.15 14.36
N ASP A 210 21.91 -9.10 15.38
CA ASP A 210 22.06 -10.18 16.38
C ASP A 210 20.79 -10.50 17.18
N THR A 211 19.85 -9.55 17.25
CA THR A 211 18.58 -9.68 17.99
C THR A 211 17.41 -10.13 17.13
N ALA A 212 17.65 -10.45 15.84
CA ALA A 212 16.62 -10.92 14.93
C ALA A 212 15.91 -12.17 15.46
N LYS A 213 14.58 -12.19 15.31
CA LYS A 213 13.71 -13.28 15.78
C LYS A 213 14.01 -14.64 15.13
N PHE A 214 14.49 -14.63 13.89
CA PHE A 214 14.67 -15.83 13.06
C PHE A 214 16.12 -16.01 12.61
N GLY A 215 16.45 -17.23 12.22
CA GLY A 215 17.78 -17.60 11.74
C GLY A 215 18.67 -18.21 12.82
N LEU A 216 19.68 -18.92 12.36
CA LEU A 216 20.69 -19.57 13.18
C LEU A 216 21.92 -18.68 13.37
N THR A 217 22.43 -18.66 14.58
CA THR A 217 23.76 -18.12 14.90
C THR A 217 24.85 -19.01 14.29
N ILE A 218 26.06 -18.48 14.09
CA ILE A 218 27.19 -19.26 13.56
C ILE A 218 27.43 -20.58 14.35
N PRO A 219 27.42 -20.60 15.71
CA PRO A 219 27.51 -21.86 16.45
C PRO A 219 26.40 -22.86 16.12
N GLU A 220 25.15 -22.40 15.97
CA GLU A 220 24.02 -23.25 15.58
C GLU A 220 24.16 -23.80 14.16
N ILE A 221 24.67 -23.00 13.22
CA ILE A 221 24.95 -23.46 11.85
C ILE A 221 26.01 -24.57 11.87
N LEU A 222 27.11 -24.40 12.61
CA LEU A 222 28.15 -25.43 12.74
C LEU A 222 27.61 -26.70 13.42
N ASN A 223 26.76 -26.55 14.44
CA ASN A 223 26.06 -27.66 15.09
C ASN A 223 25.11 -28.37 14.11
N ALA A 224 24.44 -27.64 13.22
CA ALA A 224 23.56 -28.20 12.20
C ALA A 224 24.35 -29.03 11.19
N LEU A 225 25.49 -28.52 10.70
CA LEU A 225 26.39 -29.28 9.83
C LEU A 225 26.89 -30.57 10.51
N HIS A 226 27.32 -30.49 11.77
CA HIS A 226 27.77 -31.67 12.51
C HIS A 226 26.64 -32.69 12.68
N TYR A 227 25.44 -32.23 13.03
CA TYR A 227 24.27 -33.09 13.19
C TYR A 227 23.89 -33.78 11.88
N LEU A 228 23.82 -33.03 10.77
CA LEU A 228 23.53 -33.58 9.44
C LEU A 228 24.56 -34.63 9.01
N ARG A 229 25.85 -34.36 9.21
CA ARG A 229 26.93 -35.32 8.89
C ARG A 229 26.82 -36.59 9.73
N LYS A 230 26.57 -36.46 11.04
CA LYS A 230 26.42 -37.60 11.96
C LYS A 230 25.23 -38.49 11.60
N ASN A 231 24.19 -37.92 10.99
CA ASN A 231 22.95 -38.62 10.67
C ASN A 231 22.82 -39.05 9.21
N ASP A 232 23.84 -38.84 8.37
CA ASP A 232 23.83 -39.12 6.91
C ASP A 232 22.80 -38.29 6.11
N TYR A 233 22.71 -36.98 6.40
CA TYR A 233 21.85 -36.02 5.69
C TYR A 233 22.62 -34.76 5.23
N LEU A 234 23.96 -34.76 5.24
CA LEU A 234 24.72 -33.57 4.80
C LEU A 234 24.47 -33.24 3.32
N ASP A 235 24.23 -34.27 2.51
CA ASP A 235 23.81 -34.17 1.10
C ASP A 235 22.48 -33.42 0.91
N CYS A 236 21.64 -33.39 1.94
CA CYS A 236 20.35 -32.70 1.88
C CYS A 236 20.46 -31.18 2.11
N LEU A 237 21.59 -30.68 2.63
CA LEU A 237 21.82 -29.24 2.81
C LEU A 237 22.22 -28.59 1.49
N ASN A 238 21.31 -27.78 0.94
CA ASN A 238 21.40 -27.32 -0.44
C ASN A 238 21.24 -25.79 -0.59
N LEU A 239 20.72 -25.10 0.44
CA LEU A 239 20.45 -23.65 0.36
C LEU A 239 20.96 -22.90 1.60
N ILE A 240 21.53 -21.72 1.40
CA ILE A 240 21.76 -20.73 2.46
C ILE A 240 20.88 -19.52 2.18
N HIS A 241 20.11 -19.12 3.19
CA HIS A 241 19.19 -17.99 3.12
C HIS A 241 19.62 -16.91 4.10
N PHE A 242 19.41 -15.65 3.73
CA PHE A 242 19.45 -14.52 4.64
C PHE A 242 18.44 -13.47 4.21
N HIS A 243 17.91 -12.73 5.18
CA HIS A 243 16.91 -11.69 4.92
C HIS A 243 16.99 -10.63 6.01
N VAL A 244 17.21 -9.38 5.60
CA VAL A 244 17.39 -8.23 6.51
C VAL A 244 16.17 -7.30 6.59
N GLY A 245 15.09 -7.62 5.86
CA GLY A 245 13.83 -6.86 5.89
C GLY A 245 13.28 -6.50 4.52
N SER A 246 12.08 -5.95 4.51
CA SER A 246 11.44 -5.39 3.31
C SER A 246 11.91 -3.95 3.07
N GLN A 247 11.82 -3.46 1.83
CA GLN A 247 12.06 -2.05 1.48
C GLN A 247 13.43 -1.53 1.98
N ILE A 248 14.51 -2.16 1.56
CA ILE A 248 15.86 -1.69 1.88
C ILE A 248 16.10 -0.42 1.06
N THR A 249 16.30 0.71 1.72
CA THR A 249 16.36 2.03 1.05
C THR A 249 17.76 2.38 0.56
N ASN A 250 18.79 1.77 1.15
CA ASN A 250 20.20 2.04 0.85
C ASN A 250 20.91 0.82 0.24
N ILE A 251 21.49 1.01 -0.95
CA ILE A 251 22.28 -0.02 -1.64
C ILE A 251 23.49 -0.51 -0.85
N GLN A 252 24.08 0.31 0.02
CA GLN A 252 25.22 -0.11 0.84
C GLN A 252 24.83 -1.27 1.78
N THR A 253 23.61 -1.25 2.32
CA THR A 253 23.09 -2.34 3.14
C THR A 253 23.02 -3.65 2.35
N ILE A 254 22.63 -3.61 1.07
CA ILE A 254 22.63 -4.80 0.21
C ILE A 254 24.04 -5.35 0.04
N LYS A 255 25.03 -4.49 -0.22
CA LYS A 255 26.44 -4.91 -0.36
C LYS A 255 26.96 -5.60 0.89
N ASP A 256 26.68 -5.03 2.06
CA ASP A 256 27.15 -5.57 3.33
C ASP A 256 26.51 -6.94 3.61
N VAL A 257 25.21 -7.08 3.34
CA VAL A 257 24.46 -8.33 3.46
C VAL A 257 24.96 -9.41 2.51
N VAL A 258 25.16 -9.07 1.24
CA VAL A 258 25.70 -10.00 0.24
C VAL A 258 27.11 -10.45 0.62
N SER A 259 27.94 -9.52 1.10
CA SER A 259 29.32 -9.83 1.51
C SER A 259 29.35 -10.83 2.67
N GLU A 260 28.61 -10.56 3.75
CA GLU A 260 28.55 -11.44 4.92
C GLU A 260 27.90 -12.79 4.58
N GLY A 261 26.76 -12.77 3.90
CA GLY A 261 26.03 -13.98 3.50
C GLY A 261 26.84 -14.88 2.55
N THR A 262 27.54 -14.29 1.59
CA THR A 262 28.44 -15.03 0.69
C THR A 262 29.62 -15.62 1.46
N ARG A 263 30.18 -14.89 2.44
CA ARG A 263 31.27 -15.44 3.26
C ARG A 263 30.84 -16.66 4.04
N ILE A 264 29.63 -16.67 4.59
CA ILE A 264 29.08 -17.85 5.26
C ILE A 264 28.97 -19.01 4.26
N TYR A 265 28.43 -18.76 3.05
CA TYR A 265 28.37 -19.76 2.00
C TYR A 265 29.74 -20.38 1.66
N THR A 266 30.78 -19.55 1.43
CA THR A 266 32.10 -20.05 1.03
C THR A 266 32.74 -20.90 2.13
N GLU A 267 32.61 -20.52 3.40
CA GLU A 267 33.10 -21.30 4.53
C GLU A 267 32.37 -22.65 4.64
N LEU A 268 31.04 -22.67 4.48
CA LEU A 268 30.26 -23.92 4.53
C LEU A 268 30.58 -24.87 3.36
N LYS A 269 30.80 -24.34 2.15
CA LYS A 269 31.30 -25.13 1.00
C LYS A 269 32.64 -25.78 1.32
N LYS A 270 33.59 -25.05 1.92
CA LYS A 270 34.89 -25.60 2.34
C LYS A 270 34.79 -26.66 3.43
N LEU A 271 33.76 -26.58 4.27
CA LEU A 271 33.42 -27.61 5.26
C LEU A 271 32.70 -28.83 4.64
N GLY A 272 32.52 -28.86 3.31
CA GLY A 272 31.98 -29.98 2.56
C GLY A 272 30.45 -30.00 2.44
N ALA A 273 29.76 -28.89 2.73
CA ALA A 273 28.32 -28.79 2.49
C ALA A 273 28.06 -28.60 0.97
N PRO A 274 27.19 -29.40 0.33
CA PRO A 274 26.90 -29.29 -1.10
C PRO A 274 25.82 -28.23 -1.39
N ILE A 275 26.05 -27.01 -0.91
CA ILE A 275 25.12 -25.89 -1.11
C ILE A 275 25.12 -25.48 -2.59
N GLU A 276 23.95 -25.41 -3.20
CA GLU A 276 23.77 -25.01 -4.60
C GLU A 276 23.11 -23.63 -4.72
N TYR A 277 22.32 -23.21 -3.72
CA TYR A 277 21.58 -21.96 -3.75
C TYR A 277 22.03 -20.99 -2.66
N LEU A 278 22.23 -19.74 -3.07
CA LEU A 278 22.39 -18.60 -2.20
C LEU A 278 21.15 -17.70 -2.35
N ASP A 279 20.31 -17.73 -1.35
CA ASP A 279 19.07 -16.97 -1.28
C ASP A 279 19.27 -15.70 -0.49
N VAL A 280 19.21 -14.57 -1.20
CA VAL A 280 19.40 -13.23 -0.62
C VAL A 280 18.11 -12.67 -0.01
N GLY A 281 17.02 -13.44 -0.08
CA GLY A 281 15.70 -13.07 0.40
C GLY A 281 15.10 -11.91 -0.40
N GLY A 282 14.12 -11.24 0.22
CA GLY A 282 13.55 -10.01 -0.30
C GLY A 282 14.37 -8.76 0.07
N GLY A 283 13.76 -7.59 -0.11
CA GLY A 283 14.34 -6.31 0.32
C GLY A 283 14.58 -5.32 -0.80
N LEU A 284 14.51 -5.77 -2.06
CA LEU A 284 14.43 -4.89 -3.23
C LEU A 284 13.30 -3.87 -3.03
N GLY A 285 13.67 -2.60 -2.86
CA GLY A 285 12.74 -1.51 -2.57
C GLY A 285 11.94 -1.05 -3.78
N VAL A 286 10.87 -0.31 -3.50
CA VAL A 286 10.04 0.41 -4.48
C VAL A 286 10.14 1.91 -4.18
N ASP A 287 10.26 2.75 -5.20
CA ASP A 287 10.34 4.19 -5.02
C ASP A 287 8.94 4.81 -5.01
N TYR A 288 8.30 4.85 -3.83
CA TYR A 288 6.92 5.34 -3.71
C TYR A 288 6.83 6.86 -3.82
N ASP A 289 7.84 7.60 -3.34
CA ASP A 289 7.82 9.07 -3.39
C ASP A 289 8.52 9.68 -4.63
N GLY A 290 9.19 8.84 -5.42
CA GLY A 290 9.90 9.26 -6.62
C GLY A 290 11.15 10.09 -6.33
N SER A 291 11.64 10.11 -5.09
CA SER A 291 12.81 10.92 -4.70
C SER A 291 14.14 10.25 -5.05
N GLN A 292 14.15 8.94 -5.33
CA GLN A 292 15.36 8.13 -5.50
C GLN A 292 16.39 8.34 -4.37
N SER A 293 15.90 8.38 -3.13
CA SER A 293 16.70 8.72 -1.94
C SER A 293 16.73 7.55 -0.94
N THR A 294 17.42 7.74 0.18
CA THR A 294 17.39 6.76 1.29
C THR A 294 16.20 6.95 2.23
N HIS A 295 15.22 7.79 1.85
CA HIS A 295 13.99 7.99 2.61
C HIS A 295 13.20 6.69 2.74
N ASP A 296 12.42 6.54 3.82
CA ASP A 296 11.76 5.29 4.20
C ASP A 296 10.79 4.74 3.14
N SER A 297 10.23 5.62 2.31
CA SER A 297 9.32 5.26 1.22
C SER A 297 9.99 5.31 -0.16
N SER A 298 11.33 5.35 -0.21
CA SER A 298 12.13 5.44 -1.44
C SER A 298 13.28 4.42 -1.44
N ARG A 299 14.16 4.52 -2.44
CA ARG A 299 15.44 3.81 -2.54
C ARG A 299 16.46 4.60 -3.34
N ASN A 300 17.74 4.52 -2.98
CA ASN A 300 18.83 5.21 -3.68
C ASN A 300 19.47 4.40 -4.82
N TYR A 301 18.76 3.39 -5.34
CA TYR A 301 19.28 2.47 -6.35
C TYR A 301 18.18 1.99 -7.29
N ASN A 302 18.58 1.60 -8.50
CA ASN A 302 17.69 0.97 -9.47
C ASN A 302 17.88 -0.56 -9.49
N LEU A 303 17.09 -1.25 -10.33
CA LEU A 303 17.15 -2.71 -10.46
C LEU A 303 18.52 -3.21 -10.92
N GLU A 304 19.13 -2.58 -11.92
CA GLU A 304 20.44 -2.99 -12.44
C GLU A 304 21.54 -2.86 -11.39
N ASN A 305 21.53 -1.80 -10.57
CA ASN A 305 22.50 -1.64 -9.48
C ASN A 305 22.33 -2.72 -8.41
N TYR A 306 21.08 -2.98 -7.98
CA TYR A 306 20.77 -4.05 -7.02
C TYR A 306 21.30 -5.41 -7.49
N ILE A 307 21.00 -5.77 -8.73
CA ILE A 307 21.40 -7.06 -9.30
C ILE A 307 22.92 -7.12 -9.50
N SER A 308 23.53 -6.03 -10.00
CA SER A 308 24.99 -5.96 -10.19
C SER A 308 25.74 -6.18 -8.88
N ASP A 309 25.32 -5.49 -7.81
CA ASP A 309 25.97 -5.59 -6.51
C ASP A 309 25.85 -7.01 -5.92
N ILE A 310 24.73 -7.70 -6.14
CA ILE A 310 24.60 -9.12 -5.77
C ILE A 310 25.53 -9.99 -6.63
N VAL A 311 25.41 -9.95 -7.96
CA VAL A 311 26.12 -10.86 -8.85
C VAL A 311 27.64 -10.69 -8.73
N TYR A 312 28.15 -9.45 -8.83
CA TYR A 312 29.58 -9.18 -8.73
C TYR A 312 30.10 -9.40 -7.30
N GLY A 313 29.33 -9.06 -6.27
CA GLY A 313 29.70 -9.30 -4.88
C GLY A 313 29.88 -10.80 -4.58
N VAL A 314 28.91 -11.62 -4.99
CA VAL A 314 28.99 -13.08 -4.83
C VAL A 314 30.15 -13.64 -5.65
N LYS A 315 30.28 -13.23 -6.91
CA LYS A 315 31.35 -13.67 -7.81
C LYS A 315 32.73 -13.45 -7.20
N GLN A 316 33.01 -12.22 -6.77
CA GLN A 316 34.32 -11.82 -6.29
C GLN A 316 34.77 -12.68 -5.10
N LEU A 317 33.86 -12.93 -4.14
CA LEU A 317 34.15 -13.74 -2.98
C LEU A 317 34.29 -15.23 -3.33
N CYS A 318 33.49 -15.76 -4.25
CA CYS A 318 33.62 -17.16 -4.69
C CYS A 318 34.96 -17.39 -5.41
N ASP A 319 35.34 -16.49 -6.33
CA ASP A 319 36.62 -16.53 -7.04
C ASP A 319 37.81 -16.46 -6.07
N LEU A 320 37.76 -15.56 -5.09
CA LEU A 320 38.81 -15.37 -4.09
C LEU A 320 38.99 -16.62 -3.22
N GLU A 321 37.89 -17.24 -2.81
CA GLU A 321 37.90 -18.40 -1.92
C GLU A 321 38.06 -19.73 -2.68
N GLY A 322 38.08 -19.70 -4.02
CA GLY A 322 38.26 -20.86 -4.89
C GLY A 322 37.09 -21.84 -4.83
N VAL A 323 35.86 -21.35 -4.64
CA VAL A 323 34.63 -22.17 -4.60
C VAL A 323 33.72 -21.89 -5.78
N GLU A 324 32.84 -22.83 -6.10
CA GLU A 324 31.86 -22.68 -7.17
C GLU A 324 30.88 -21.54 -6.89
N HIS A 325 30.44 -20.87 -7.96
CA HIS A 325 29.40 -19.86 -7.87
C HIS A 325 28.05 -20.54 -7.61
N PRO A 326 27.31 -20.16 -6.55
CA PRO A 326 25.98 -20.72 -6.30
C PRO A 326 24.97 -20.20 -7.33
N ASN A 327 23.81 -20.85 -7.41
CA ASN A 327 22.63 -20.26 -8.01
C ASN A 327 22.09 -19.16 -7.08
N ILE A 328 21.76 -18.00 -7.65
CA ILE A 328 21.24 -16.87 -6.89
C ILE A 328 19.71 -16.97 -6.83
N VAL A 329 19.16 -16.82 -5.63
CA VAL A 329 17.71 -16.74 -5.40
C VAL A 329 17.38 -15.38 -4.78
N THR A 330 16.31 -14.74 -5.25
CA THR A 330 15.73 -13.55 -4.57
C THR A 330 14.24 -13.73 -4.37
N GLU A 331 13.72 -13.16 -3.29
CA GLU A 331 12.31 -13.16 -2.90
C GLU A 331 11.67 -11.77 -3.07
N SER A 332 11.83 -11.17 -4.25
CA SER A 332 11.53 -9.75 -4.53
C SER A 332 10.03 -9.43 -4.70
N GLY A 333 9.18 -9.89 -3.78
CA GLY A 333 7.71 -9.82 -3.94
C GLY A 333 7.13 -8.40 -4.01
N ARG A 334 7.60 -7.47 -3.16
CA ARG A 334 7.13 -6.06 -3.16
C ARG A 334 7.41 -5.36 -4.49
N PHE A 335 8.61 -5.56 -5.04
CA PHE A 335 9.00 -5.00 -6.33
C PHE A 335 8.10 -5.49 -7.48
N ILE A 336 7.80 -6.79 -7.49
CA ILE A 336 6.94 -7.41 -8.50
C ILE A 336 5.50 -6.86 -8.42
N THR A 337 4.97 -6.73 -7.21
CA THR A 337 3.53 -6.49 -7.02
C THR A 337 3.14 -5.06 -6.69
N ALA A 338 4.02 -4.16 -6.24
CA ALA A 338 3.56 -2.81 -5.93
C ALA A 338 2.91 -2.12 -7.17
N PRO A 339 3.54 -2.09 -8.36
CA PRO A 339 3.06 -1.25 -9.46
C PRO A 339 1.81 -1.75 -10.19
N HIS A 340 1.45 -3.03 -10.05
CA HIS A 340 0.36 -3.62 -10.84
C HIS A 340 -1.05 -3.20 -10.40
N SER A 341 -1.20 -2.42 -9.33
CA SER A 341 -2.51 -2.14 -8.74
C SER A 341 -2.65 -0.67 -8.38
N CYS A 342 -3.85 -0.15 -8.60
CA CYS A 342 -4.30 1.11 -8.01
C CYS A 342 -5.72 1.00 -7.45
N LEU A 343 -5.97 1.69 -6.34
CA LEU A 343 -7.33 1.90 -5.83
C LEU A 343 -7.88 3.17 -6.49
N ILE A 344 -9.08 3.11 -7.03
CA ILE A 344 -9.79 4.25 -7.58
C ILE A 344 -11.05 4.51 -6.76
N THR A 345 -11.24 5.77 -6.38
CA THR A 345 -12.43 6.24 -5.68
C THR A 345 -12.92 7.56 -6.26
N GLU A 346 -14.14 7.93 -5.90
CA GLU A 346 -14.75 9.21 -6.22
C GLU A 346 -14.71 10.13 -5.00
N VAL A 347 -14.42 11.41 -5.25
CA VAL A 347 -14.61 12.48 -4.27
C VAL A 347 -16.09 12.82 -4.21
N VAL A 348 -16.72 12.52 -3.08
CA VAL A 348 -18.17 12.69 -2.88
C VAL A 348 -18.52 14.10 -2.41
N ASP A 349 -17.62 14.76 -1.67
CA ASP A 349 -17.88 16.09 -1.14
C ASP A 349 -16.59 16.85 -0.81
N LYS A 350 -16.68 18.17 -0.71
CA LYS A 350 -15.64 19.07 -0.23
C LYS A 350 -16.07 19.64 1.12
N ILE A 351 -15.35 19.29 2.17
CA ILE A 351 -15.51 19.89 3.49
C ILE A 351 -14.62 21.14 3.53
N ASP A 352 -15.25 22.31 3.51
CA ASP A 352 -14.57 23.59 3.66
C ASP A 352 -15.24 24.44 4.73
N TYR A 353 -14.60 24.53 5.90
CA TYR A 353 -15.13 25.30 7.03
C TYR A 353 -15.25 26.81 6.72
N ARG A 354 -14.54 27.30 5.69
CA ARG A 354 -14.55 28.71 5.27
C ARG A 354 -15.82 29.08 4.49
N GLU A 355 -16.48 28.10 3.87
CA GLU A 355 -17.70 28.32 3.09
C GLU A 355 -18.97 28.40 3.97
N ASN A 356 -18.86 28.02 5.24
CA ASN A 356 -19.96 28.03 6.21
C ASN A 356 -20.27 29.45 6.73
N GLU A 357 -20.99 30.24 5.95
CA GLU A 357 -21.37 31.61 6.33
C GLU A 357 -22.68 31.65 7.13
N TYR A 358 -22.63 32.11 8.38
CA TYR A 358 -23.85 32.49 9.12
C TYR A 358 -24.29 33.92 8.72
N LYS A 359 -25.31 34.00 7.87
CA LYS A 359 -25.79 35.26 7.27
C LYS A 359 -26.79 36.05 8.12
N ASN A 360 -27.29 35.48 9.22
CA ASN A 360 -28.26 36.19 10.05
C ASN A 360 -27.57 37.30 10.86
N ALA A 361 -28.07 38.51 10.73
CA ALA A 361 -27.68 39.61 11.61
C ALA A 361 -28.17 39.32 13.02
N VAL A 362 -27.25 39.15 13.97
CA VAL A 362 -27.57 39.31 15.39
C VAL A 362 -28.13 40.73 15.58
N ASN A 363 -29.17 40.88 16.39
CA ASN A 363 -29.81 42.17 16.61
C ASN A 363 -28.78 43.18 17.13
N LEU A 364 -28.50 44.23 16.36
CA LEU A 364 -27.43 45.21 16.58
C LEU A 364 -27.53 45.99 17.90
N ASN A 365 -28.65 45.88 18.63
CA ASN A 365 -28.92 46.71 19.79
C ASN A 365 -28.29 46.19 21.09
N ASP A 366 -27.83 44.94 21.17
CA ASP A 366 -27.25 44.33 22.39
C ASP A 366 -26.14 43.27 22.10
N GLU A 367 -25.31 43.47 21.07
CA GLU A 367 -24.23 42.50 20.77
C GLU A 367 -23.10 42.53 21.84
N HIS A 368 -22.67 41.35 22.29
CA HIS A 368 -21.53 41.19 23.19
C HIS A 368 -20.25 41.80 22.59
N ILE A 369 -19.36 42.33 23.45
CA ILE A 369 -18.14 43.05 23.02
C ILE A 369 -17.25 42.21 22.09
N LEU A 370 -17.15 40.89 22.33
CA LEU A 370 -16.38 39.97 21.49
C LEU A 370 -16.89 39.90 20.04
N VAL A 371 -18.22 39.99 19.85
CA VAL A 371 -18.85 39.99 18.52
C VAL A 371 -18.59 41.31 17.81
N LYS A 372 -18.59 42.43 18.54
CA LYS A 372 -18.24 43.74 17.98
C LYS A 372 -16.78 43.77 17.54
N ASN A 373 -15.87 43.34 18.41
CA ASN A 373 -14.43 43.34 18.15
C ASN A 373 -14.06 42.52 16.91
N ILE A 374 -14.60 41.31 16.73
CA ILE A 374 -14.27 40.49 15.55
C ILE A 374 -14.84 41.06 14.24
N LYS A 375 -16.01 41.72 14.29
CA LYS A 375 -16.59 42.39 13.13
C LYS A 375 -15.81 43.66 12.76
N GLU A 376 -15.41 44.43 13.76
CA GLU A 376 -14.55 45.61 13.58
C GLU A 376 -13.20 45.21 12.99
N LEU A 377 -12.58 44.16 13.54
CA LEU A 377 -11.34 43.60 13.02
C LEU A 377 -11.47 43.16 11.56
N TRP A 378 -12.55 42.46 11.20
CA TRP A 378 -12.80 42.08 9.81
C TRP A 378 -13.02 43.29 8.88
N ARG A 379 -13.70 44.34 9.36
CA ARG A 379 -13.96 45.55 8.57
C ARG A 379 -12.69 46.36 8.31
N ASP A 380 -11.83 46.44 9.32
CA ASP A 380 -10.67 47.32 9.34
C ASP A 380 -9.35 46.56 9.06
N ILE A 381 -9.43 45.30 8.63
CA ILE A 381 -8.26 44.45 8.31
C ILE A 381 -7.37 45.10 7.24
N SER A 382 -6.08 45.21 7.54
CA SER A 382 -5.09 45.89 6.70
C SER A 382 -3.98 44.93 6.24
N GLU A 383 -3.35 45.25 5.09
CA GLU A 383 -2.19 44.49 4.63
C GLU A 383 -0.89 44.83 5.38
N GLU A 384 -0.85 45.95 6.10
CA GLU A 384 0.32 46.38 6.85
C GLU A 384 0.45 45.61 8.18
N ASP A 385 -0.68 45.16 8.77
CA ASP A 385 -0.74 44.57 10.12
C ASP A 385 -1.23 43.10 10.10
N ARG A 386 -0.79 42.30 9.13
CA ARG A 386 -1.29 40.92 8.91
C ARG A 386 -1.11 40.00 10.13
N GLN A 387 0.05 40.07 10.80
CA GLN A 387 0.33 39.25 12.00
C GLN A 387 -0.53 39.70 13.19
N GLU A 388 -0.64 41.01 13.42
CA GLU A 388 -1.43 41.56 14.52
C GLU A 388 -2.91 41.21 14.34
N SER A 389 -3.44 41.39 13.13
CA SER A 389 -4.81 41.02 12.77
C SER A 389 -5.09 39.53 13.02
N PHE A 390 -4.12 38.65 12.74
CA PHE A 390 -4.26 37.23 13.01
C PHE A 390 -4.27 36.92 14.52
N ASN A 391 -3.34 37.50 15.26
CA ASN A 391 -3.23 37.31 16.71
C ASN A 391 -4.49 37.79 17.43
N ASP A 392 -5.03 38.94 17.04
CA ASP A 392 -6.26 39.49 17.59
C ASP A 392 -7.47 38.61 17.27
N ALA A 393 -7.59 38.14 16.02
CA ALA A 393 -8.64 37.22 15.61
C ALA A 393 -8.58 35.92 16.44
N LEU A 394 -7.38 35.38 16.66
CA LEU A 394 -7.16 34.18 17.47
C LEU A 394 -7.53 34.39 18.94
N ALA A 395 -7.15 35.54 19.51
CA ALA A 395 -7.51 35.91 20.88
C ALA A 395 -9.03 36.02 21.04
N ILE A 396 -9.71 36.75 20.14
CA ILE A 396 -11.16 36.91 20.18
C ILE A 396 -11.88 35.57 19.99
N LYS A 397 -11.40 34.70 19.10
CA LYS A 397 -11.95 33.35 18.91
C LYS A 397 -11.85 32.51 20.19
N LYS A 398 -10.69 32.53 20.85
CA LYS A 398 -10.44 31.81 22.11
C LYS A 398 -11.33 32.34 23.24
N ASP A 399 -11.44 33.65 23.36
CA ASP A 399 -12.30 34.29 24.36
C ASP A 399 -13.77 34.03 24.07
N GLY A 400 -14.18 34.00 22.80
CA GLY A 400 -15.52 33.59 22.37
C GLY A 400 -15.85 32.15 22.76
N ASP A 401 -14.90 31.22 22.56
CA ASP A 401 -15.07 29.82 22.97
C ASP A 401 -15.21 29.67 24.50
N ASN A 402 -14.43 30.44 25.27
CA ASN A 402 -14.53 30.44 26.72
C ASN A 402 -15.85 31.09 27.20
N ALA A 403 -16.24 32.22 26.60
CA ALA A 403 -17.49 32.89 26.89
C ALA A 403 -18.68 31.98 26.62
N PHE A 404 -18.69 31.25 25.50
CA PHE A 404 -19.74 30.28 25.18
C PHE A 404 -19.80 29.13 26.20
N LYS A 405 -18.65 28.55 26.57
CA LYS A 405 -18.57 27.49 27.60
C LYS A 405 -19.12 27.94 28.95
N LEU A 406 -18.98 29.22 29.27
CA LEU A 406 -19.45 29.82 30.52
C LEU A 406 -20.90 30.37 30.43
N GLY A 407 -21.56 30.22 29.28
CA GLY A 407 -22.92 30.72 29.05
C GLY A 407 -23.04 32.25 28.93
N VAL A 408 -21.93 32.94 28.63
CA VAL A 408 -21.86 34.40 28.51
C VAL A 408 -22.35 34.89 27.14
N ILE A 409 -22.16 34.10 26.08
CA ILE A 409 -22.65 34.39 24.73
C ILE A 409 -23.54 33.27 24.21
N SER A 410 -24.48 33.63 23.35
CA SER A 410 -25.39 32.72 22.64
C SER A 410 -24.69 31.92 21.55
N ILE A 411 -25.38 30.89 21.02
CA ILE A 411 -24.87 30.11 19.89
C ILE A 411 -24.79 30.95 18.61
N GLU A 412 -25.72 31.90 18.43
CA GLU A 412 -25.74 32.83 17.31
C GLU A 412 -24.55 33.79 17.35
N GLU A 413 -24.22 34.33 18.53
CA GLU A 413 -23.04 35.19 18.72
C GLU A 413 -21.74 34.42 18.49
N LYS A 414 -21.66 33.18 18.99
CA LYS A 414 -20.52 32.29 18.70
C LYS A 414 -20.40 32.04 17.20
N ALA A 415 -21.49 31.76 16.50
CA ALA A 415 -21.49 31.54 15.05
C ALA A 415 -20.98 32.78 14.28
N VAL A 416 -21.32 33.99 14.72
CA VAL A 416 -20.77 35.23 14.14
C VAL A 416 -19.28 35.36 14.38
N ILE A 417 -18.79 35.05 15.59
CA ILE A 417 -17.34 35.06 15.88
C ILE A 417 -16.62 34.06 14.98
N GLU A 418 -17.11 32.83 14.87
CA GLU A 418 -16.51 31.80 14.02
C GLU A 418 -16.52 32.19 12.54
N THR A 419 -17.64 32.72 12.04
CA THR A 419 -17.76 33.16 10.64
C THR A 419 -16.74 34.26 10.29
N ASN A 420 -16.61 35.29 11.13
CA ASN A 420 -15.68 36.39 10.86
C ASN A 420 -14.22 35.95 11.06
N PHE A 421 -13.94 35.10 12.05
CA PHE A 421 -12.62 34.50 12.25
C PHE A 421 -12.16 33.77 10.98
N TRP A 422 -12.98 32.89 10.41
CA TRP A 422 -12.61 32.15 9.20
C TRP A 422 -12.48 33.05 7.95
N LYS A 423 -13.29 34.11 7.84
CA LYS A 423 -13.13 35.14 6.78
C LYS A 423 -11.79 35.87 6.88
N ILE A 424 -11.39 36.27 8.10
CA ILE A 424 -10.08 36.87 8.36
C ILE A 424 -8.98 35.88 7.96
N CYS A 425 -9.08 34.62 8.37
CA CYS A 425 -8.09 33.60 8.03
C CYS A 425 -7.98 33.34 6.53
N ASP A 426 -9.09 33.28 5.80
CA ASP A 426 -9.09 33.09 4.34
C ASP A 426 -8.48 34.30 3.61
N TRP A 427 -8.81 35.51 4.06
CA TRP A 427 -8.21 36.74 3.54
C TRP A 427 -6.69 36.77 3.75
N LEU A 428 -6.23 36.39 4.96
CA LEU A 428 -4.81 36.29 5.28
C LEU A 428 -4.12 35.24 4.40
N LYS A 429 -4.70 34.05 4.23
CA LYS A 429 -4.16 32.96 3.39
C LYS A 429 -3.86 33.45 1.96
N ASN A 430 -4.75 34.21 1.36
CA ASN A 430 -4.58 34.75 0.01
C ASN A 430 -3.47 35.81 -0.09
N LYS A 431 -2.96 36.33 1.03
CA LYS A 431 -1.96 37.40 1.10
C LYS A 431 -0.61 36.96 1.68
N ILE A 432 -0.53 35.81 2.35
CA ILE A 432 0.70 35.26 2.92
C ILE A 432 1.78 35.01 1.85
N GLY A 433 1.40 34.58 0.65
CA GLY A 433 2.35 34.35 -0.46
C GLY A 433 3.08 35.60 -0.99
N SER A 434 2.73 36.79 -0.48
CA SER A 434 3.37 38.07 -0.80
C SER A 434 4.29 38.63 0.30
N MET A 435 4.49 37.86 1.39
CA MET A 435 5.33 38.27 2.51
C MET A 435 6.80 37.90 2.25
N ASP A 436 7.72 38.84 2.50
CA ASP A 436 9.17 38.59 2.43
C ASP A 436 9.66 37.64 3.53
N PHE A 437 8.89 37.52 4.63
CA PHE A 437 9.15 36.64 5.76
C PHE A 437 7.81 36.09 6.28
N ILE A 438 7.72 34.76 6.45
CA ILE A 438 6.56 34.07 7.01
C ILE A 438 6.88 33.73 8.48
N PRO A 439 6.21 34.34 9.47
CA PRO A 439 6.37 34.01 10.88
C PRO A 439 6.03 32.55 11.19
N GLU A 440 6.67 31.98 12.22
CA GLU A 440 6.52 30.56 12.62
C GLU A 440 5.06 30.17 12.93
N GLU A 441 4.25 31.12 13.43
CA GLU A 441 2.82 30.87 13.68
C GLU A 441 2.00 30.66 12.40
N PHE A 442 2.52 31.14 11.25
CA PHE A 442 1.92 30.96 9.92
C PHE A 442 2.41 29.70 9.19
N GLU A 443 3.47 29.03 9.64
CA GLU A 443 4.04 27.85 8.94
C GLU A 443 3.05 26.68 8.84
N ASN A 444 2.19 26.50 9.85
CA ASN A 444 1.14 25.46 9.87
C ASN A 444 -0.27 26.01 9.57
N PHE A 445 -0.36 27.28 9.17
CA PHE A 445 -1.63 27.99 8.98
C PHE A 445 -2.34 27.58 7.69
N SER A 446 -1.57 27.35 6.63
CA SER A 446 -2.06 26.82 5.35
C SER A 446 -2.70 25.44 5.51
N ASP A 447 -2.10 24.55 6.32
CA ASP A 447 -2.60 23.20 6.56
C ASP A 447 -3.92 23.21 7.34
N LYS A 448 -4.05 24.07 8.36
CA LYS A 448 -5.30 24.24 9.14
C LYS A 448 -6.45 24.84 8.33
N LEU A 449 -6.13 25.56 7.25
CA LEU A 449 -7.09 26.19 6.33
C LEU A 449 -7.23 25.41 5.03
N SER A 450 -6.72 24.19 4.96
CA SER A 450 -6.91 23.32 3.81
C SER A 450 -8.35 22.78 3.81
N SER A 451 -8.93 22.64 2.63
CA SER A 451 -10.19 21.92 2.48
C SER A 451 -9.94 20.42 2.68
N GLN A 452 -10.99 19.65 2.94
CA GLN A 452 -10.90 18.19 3.02
C GLN A 452 -11.76 17.59 1.93
N TYR A 453 -11.18 16.73 1.11
CA TYR A 453 -11.92 16.03 0.07
C TYR A 453 -12.38 14.68 0.64
N LEU A 454 -13.69 14.55 0.82
CA LEU A 454 -14.32 13.32 1.30
C LEU A 454 -14.38 12.32 0.16
N CYS A 455 -13.70 11.20 0.31
CA CYS A 455 -13.58 10.17 -0.72
C CYS A 455 -14.31 8.90 -0.29
N ASN A 456 -15.04 8.27 -1.22
CA ASN A 456 -15.81 7.05 -0.97
C ASN A 456 -14.91 5.81 -0.87
N PHE A 457 -14.15 5.67 0.21
CA PHE A 457 -13.33 4.49 0.49
C PHE A 457 -13.07 4.36 2.00
N SER A 458 -12.26 3.38 2.40
CA SER A 458 -11.76 3.27 3.76
C SER A 458 -10.25 3.07 3.77
N VAL A 459 -9.54 3.92 4.52
CA VAL A 459 -8.08 3.86 4.74
C VAL A 459 -7.71 2.54 5.41
N PHE A 460 -8.45 2.13 6.44
CA PHE A 460 -8.21 0.88 7.19
C PHE A 460 -8.34 -0.37 6.31
N GLN A 461 -9.27 -0.34 5.34
CA GLN A 461 -9.49 -1.47 4.44
C GLN A 461 -8.53 -1.48 3.25
N SER A 462 -8.15 -0.31 2.72
CA SER A 462 -7.46 -0.24 1.41
C SER A 462 -6.03 0.30 1.46
N LEU A 463 -5.65 1.00 2.54
CA LEU A 463 -4.33 1.59 2.74
C LEU A 463 -3.79 1.33 4.18
N PRO A 464 -3.83 0.08 4.69
CA PRO A 464 -3.42 -0.23 6.06
C PRO A 464 -1.95 0.15 6.36
N ASP A 465 -1.03 0.08 5.40
CA ASP A 465 0.37 0.49 5.64
C ASP A 465 0.50 2.00 5.86
N HIS A 466 -0.36 2.81 5.23
CA HIS A 466 -0.38 4.24 5.48
C HIS A 466 -0.74 4.51 6.93
N TRP A 467 -1.81 3.89 7.41
CA TRP A 467 -2.27 4.03 8.79
C TRP A 467 -1.29 3.45 9.82
N ALA A 468 -0.81 2.22 9.62
CA ALA A 468 -0.04 1.49 10.62
C ALA A 468 1.42 1.97 10.74
N ILE A 469 2.05 2.35 9.63
CA ILE A 469 3.49 2.65 9.60
C ILE A 469 3.81 3.96 8.86
N GLY A 470 2.81 4.77 8.49
CA GLY A 470 3.03 6.05 7.78
C GLY A 470 3.65 5.86 6.39
N GLN A 471 3.31 4.78 5.68
CA GLN A 471 3.79 4.54 4.32
C GLN A 471 3.27 5.63 3.37
N LEU A 472 4.17 6.22 2.58
CA LEU A 472 3.76 7.12 1.51
C LEU A 472 3.27 6.31 0.32
N ILE A 473 2.19 6.80 -0.29
CA ILE A 473 1.52 6.21 -1.45
C ILE A 473 1.27 7.34 -2.44
N PRO A 474 1.60 7.18 -3.74
CA PRO A 474 1.25 8.18 -4.74
C PRO A 474 -0.26 8.32 -4.88
N ILE A 475 -0.73 9.57 -4.82
CA ILE A 475 -2.14 9.91 -4.94
C ILE A 475 -2.29 10.97 -6.02
N VAL A 476 -3.05 10.66 -7.06
CA VAL A 476 -3.15 11.51 -8.26
C VAL A 476 -4.58 11.49 -8.81
N PRO A 477 -5.12 12.63 -9.28
CA PRO A 477 -6.32 12.64 -10.12
C PRO A 477 -6.09 11.81 -11.39
N ILE A 478 -7.04 10.95 -11.77
CA ILE A 478 -6.86 10.12 -12.99
C ILE A 478 -7.17 10.88 -14.29
N SER A 479 -7.69 12.11 -14.18
CA SER A 479 -8.06 12.98 -15.30
C SER A 479 -7.84 14.46 -14.95
N ARG A 480 -8.05 15.34 -15.93
CA ARG A 480 -7.89 16.81 -15.82
C ARG A 480 -6.45 17.27 -15.55
N LEU A 481 -5.44 16.44 -15.78
CA LEU A 481 -4.03 16.77 -15.58
C LEU A 481 -3.44 17.77 -16.60
N LEU A 482 -4.27 18.37 -17.46
CA LEU A 482 -3.92 19.55 -18.27
C LEU A 482 -4.53 20.85 -17.71
N GLU A 483 -5.29 20.75 -16.63
CA GLU A 483 -5.79 21.89 -15.86
C GLU A 483 -4.84 22.13 -14.67
N LEU A 484 -4.73 23.38 -14.19
CA LEU A 484 -3.93 23.67 -13.00
C LEU A 484 -4.73 23.29 -11.74
N PRO A 485 -4.21 22.41 -10.85
CA PRO A 485 -4.83 22.15 -9.56
C PRO A 485 -4.63 23.35 -8.62
N THR A 486 -5.74 23.98 -8.25
CA THR A 486 -5.81 25.22 -7.46
C THR A 486 -6.07 24.97 -5.98
N GLU A 487 -6.74 23.87 -5.65
CA GLU A 487 -7.21 23.60 -4.29
C GLU A 487 -6.17 22.82 -3.49
N GLN A 488 -5.76 23.41 -2.37
CA GLN A 488 -4.90 22.73 -1.39
C GLN A 488 -5.77 22.04 -0.35
N CYS A 489 -5.72 20.71 -0.33
CA CYS A 489 -6.62 19.89 0.48
C CYS A 489 -5.93 18.67 1.10
N SER A 490 -6.52 18.17 2.18
CA SER A 490 -6.27 16.82 2.68
C SER A 490 -7.35 15.86 2.17
N ILE A 491 -7.10 14.56 2.27
CA ILE A 491 -8.07 13.53 1.88
C ILE A 491 -8.58 12.85 3.13
N VAL A 492 -9.89 12.72 3.24
CA VAL A 492 -10.57 11.99 4.30
C VAL A 492 -11.45 10.92 3.71
N ASP A 493 -11.56 9.79 4.42
CA ASP A 493 -12.41 8.68 4.03
C ASP A 493 -13.81 8.81 4.63
N ILE A 494 -14.71 7.87 4.34
CA ILE A 494 -16.10 7.91 4.81
C ILE A 494 -16.31 7.24 6.18
N THR A 495 -15.23 6.88 6.88
CA THR A 495 -15.33 6.30 8.22
C THR A 495 -15.68 7.38 9.24
N CYS A 496 -16.17 6.94 10.40
CA CYS A 496 -16.43 7.86 11.51
C CYS A 496 -15.19 8.09 12.39
N ASP A 497 -14.05 7.49 12.03
CA ASP A 497 -12.81 7.60 12.77
C ASP A 497 -11.98 8.76 12.23
N SER A 498 -11.44 9.59 13.13
CA SER A 498 -10.59 10.72 12.75
C SER A 498 -9.24 10.31 12.14
N ASP A 499 -8.84 9.05 12.35
CA ASP A 499 -7.66 8.45 11.74
C ASP A 499 -7.93 7.99 10.29
N GLY A 500 -9.20 8.00 9.84
CA GLY A 500 -9.63 7.82 8.45
C GLY A 500 -9.25 9.00 7.55
N LYS A 501 -8.00 9.47 7.62
CA LYS A 501 -7.47 10.60 6.87
C LYS A 501 -6.10 10.27 6.32
N ILE A 502 -5.74 10.96 5.24
CA ILE A 502 -4.40 10.96 4.69
C ILE A 502 -3.83 12.35 4.92
N ASP A 503 -2.75 12.40 5.70
CA ASP A 503 -2.08 13.65 6.08
C ASP A 503 -0.59 13.65 5.77
N GLN A 504 -0.14 12.74 4.91
CA GLN A 504 1.19 12.70 4.33
C GLN A 504 1.10 12.44 2.83
N PHE A 505 1.52 13.43 2.05
CA PHE A 505 1.48 13.43 0.60
C PHE A 505 2.87 13.70 0.02
N ILE A 506 3.08 13.21 -1.19
CA ILE A 506 4.25 13.54 -2.00
C ILE A 506 3.96 14.88 -2.69
N ASN A 507 4.79 15.89 -2.45
CA ASN A 507 4.63 17.20 -3.08
C ASN A 507 6.01 17.83 -3.35
N GLY A 508 6.44 17.90 -4.61
CA GLY A 508 7.71 18.55 -4.96
C GLY A 508 8.96 17.86 -4.42
N GLY A 509 8.86 16.59 -4.03
CA GLY A 509 9.95 15.82 -3.41
C GLY A 509 10.05 15.94 -1.90
N GLU A 510 9.14 16.69 -1.28
CA GLU A 510 8.99 16.79 0.17
C GLU A 510 7.68 16.13 0.62
N ILE A 511 7.61 15.79 1.91
CA ILE A 511 6.38 15.33 2.53
C ILE A 511 5.56 16.55 2.93
N SER A 512 4.35 16.65 2.40
CA SER A 512 3.40 17.69 2.76
C SER A 512 2.18 17.11 3.47
N ARG A 513 1.53 17.92 4.32
CA ARG A 513 0.26 17.53 4.96
C ARG A 513 -0.96 17.71 4.06
N THR A 514 -0.76 18.31 2.89
CA THR A 514 -1.81 18.61 1.92
C THR A 514 -1.33 18.32 0.51
N LEU A 515 -2.29 18.06 -0.37
CA LEU A 515 -2.09 17.83 -1.80
C LEU A 515 -2.83 18.91 -2.59
N ARG A 516 -2.27 19.32 -3.73
CA ARG A 516 -3.02 20.16 -4.66
C ARG A 516 -3.92 19.28 -5.51
N LEU A 517 -5.21 19.59 -5.57
CA LEU A 517 -6.21 18.94 -6.41
C LEU A 517 -7.00 20.01 -7.19
N HIS A 518 -7.81 19.58 -8.15
CA HIS A 518 -8.66 20.48 -8.92
C HIS A 518 -9.95 20.78 -8.15
N ASP A 519 -10.47 21.99 -8.33
CA ASP A 519 -11.83 22.34 -7.90
C ASP A 519 -12.86 21.35 -8.45
N LEU A 520 -13.81 20.97 -7.59
CA LEU A 520 -14.93 20.12 -7.95
C LEU A 520 -15.89 20.89 -8.88
N LYS A 521 -16.22 20.29 -10.02
CA LYS A 521 -17.21 20.82 -10.96
C LYS A 521 -18.56 20.19 -10.65
N LYS A 522 -19.61 21.02 -10.61
CA LYS A 522 -20.98 20.55 -10.38
C LYS A 522 -21.39 19.62 -11.53
N ASP A 523 -21.94 18.45 -11.19
CA ASP A 523 -22.42 17.42 -12.12
C ASP A 523 -21.31 16.68 -12.93
N GLU A 524 -20.03 16.81 -12.54
CA GLU A 524 -18.93 16.03 -13.11
C GLU A 524 -18.25 15.19 -12.00
N PRO A 525 -18.15 13.85 -12.15
CA PRO A 525 -17.47 13.04 -11.15
C PRO A 525 -15.98 13.34 -11.13
N TYR A 526 -15.39 13.33 -9.94
CA TYR A 526 -13.97 13.59 -9.76
C TYR A 526 -13.29 12.39 -9.09
N TYR A 527 -12.49 11.68 -9.87
CA TYR A 527 -11.86 10.44 -9.45
C TYR A 527 -10.38 10.63 -9.07
N ILE A 528 -9.99 9.98 -7.98
CA ILE A 528 -8.62 9.95 -7.48
C ILE A 528 -8.14 8.50 -7.44
N GLY A 529 -6.90 8.30 -7.88
CA GLY A 529 -6.21 7.01 -7.80
C GLY A 529 -5.14 7.00 -6.70
N PHE A 530 -5.04 5.89 -5.99
CA PHE A 530 -3.95 5.56 -5.07
C PHE A 530 -3.12 4.45 -5.71
N PHE A 531 -1.86 4.73 -6.02
CA PHE A 531 -1.00 3.87 -6.83
C PHE A 531 -0.01 3.09 -5.99
N LEU A 532 0.63 2.08 -6.59
CA LEU A 532 1.61 1.23 -5.94
C LEU A 532 1.02 0.43 -4.76
N THR A 533 -0.28 0.15 -4.79
CA THR A 533 -1.02 -0.51 -3.69
C THR A 533 -1.03 -2.03 -3.78
N GLY A 534 -0.40 -2.63 -4.80
CA GLY A 534 -0.51 -4.07 -5.04
C GLY A 534 0.28 -4.97 -4.09
N ALA A 535 1.13 -4.39 -3.25
CA ALA A 535 1.89 -5.10 -2.23
C ALA A 535 1.32 -4.83 -0.83
N TYR A 536 1.03 -5.89 -0.08
CA TYR A 536 0.56 -5.93 1.31
C TYR A 536 -0.84 -5.33 1.61
N GLN A 537 -1.33 -4.34 0.85
CA GLN A 537 -2.56 -3.62 1.19
C GLN A 537 -3.79 -4.55 1.22
N ASP A 538 -3.95 -5.39 0.21
CA ASP A 538 -5.08 -6.33 0.06
C ASP A 538 -5.21 -7.35 1.20
N VAL A 539 -4.07 -7.67 1.82
CA VAL A 539 -3.92 -8.76 2.79
C VAL A 539 -4.16 -8.25 4.20
N MET A 540 -3.80 -7.00 4.47
CA MET A 540 -3.85 -6.41 5.81
C MET A 540 -5.10 -5.55 6.06
N GLY A 541 -5.91 -5.30 5.02
CA GLY A 541 -7.12 -4.51 5.15
C GLY A 541 -8.11 -5.09 6.16
N ASP A 542 -8.57 -4.27 7.10
CA ASP A 542 -9.57 -4.63 8.11
C ASP A 542 -10.96 -4.05 7.78
N MET A 543 -12.00 -4.67 8.33
CA MET A 543 -13.40 -4.27 8.14
C MET A 543 -13.84 -3.19 9.14
N HIS A 544 -13.02 -2.16 9.35
CA HIS A 544 -13.37 -1.04 10.23
C HIS A 544 -14.68 -0.37 9.76
N ASN A 545 -15.57 -0.06 10.69
CA ASN A 545 -16.94 0.39 10.39
C ASN A 545 -17.78 -0.56 9.50
N LEU A 546 -17.39 -1.83 9.40
CA LEU A 546 -18.02 -2.83 8.54
C LEU A 546 -17.91 -2.52 7.04
N PHE A 547 -16.95 -1.68 6.63
CA PHE A 547 -16.57 -1.56 5.23
C PHE A 547 -15.72 -2.76 4.83
N GLY A 548 -16.26 -3.63 3.99
CA GLY A 548 -15.55 -4.83 3.55
C GLY A 548 -14.67 -4.59 2.34
N ARG A 549 -14.11 -5.66 1.79
CA ARG A 549 -13.25 -5.59 0.59
C ARG A 549 -13.94 -4.87 -0.57
N VAL A 550 -13.14 -4.11 -1.31
CA VAL A 550 -13.63 -3.35 -2.46
C VAL A 550 -13.87 -4.24 -3.69
N ASN A 551 -14.62 -3.74 -4.67
CA ASN A 551 -14.68 -4.34 -5.99
C ASN A 551 -13.28 -4.36 -6.61
N GLU A 552 -13.02 -5.33 -7.46
CA GLU A 552 -11.75 -5.48 -8.14
C GLU A 552 -11.97 -5.82 -9.61
N VAL A 553 -11.17 -5.23 -10.49
CA VAL A 553 -11.18 -5.51 -11.92
C VAL A 553 -9.78 -5.80 -12.43
N HIS A 554 -9.67 -6.76 -13.35
CA HIS A 554 -8.43 -7.12 -14.01
C HIS A 554 -8.45 -6.60 -15.43
N VAL A 555 -7.42 -5.86 -15.79
CA VAL A 555 -7.35 -5.15 -17.06
C VAL A 555 -6.07 -5.52 -17.79
N PHE A 556 -6.24 -5.79 -19.08
CA PHE A 556 -5.17 -6.03 -20.04
C PHE A 556 -5.25 -5.01 -21.16
N SER A 557 -4.08 -4.67 -21.68
CA SER A 557 -3.91 -3.85 -22.87
C SER A 557 -4.22 -4.69 -24.10
N ASP A 558 -4.96 -4.14 -25.05
CA ASP A 558 -5.34 -4.82 -26.29
C ASP A 558 -5.38 -3.81 -27.43
N ASP A 559 -4.38 -3.91 -28.32
CA ASP A 559 -4.23 -3.03 -29.48
C ASP A 559 -5.36 -3.22 -30.52
N GLU A 560 -6.09 -4.34 -30.48
CA GLU A 560 -7.22 -4.60 -31.35
C GLU A 560 -8.54 -4.02 -30.82
N ASP A 561 -8.61 -3.72 -29.52
CA ASP A 561 -9.78 -3.10 -28.90
C ASP A 561 -9.87 -1.59 -29.21
N ALA A 562 -11.08 -1.07 -29.36
CA ALA A 562 -11.30 0.33 -29.69
C ALA A 562 -10.82 1.31 -28.60
N ASN A 563 -10.83 0.88 -27.35
CA ASN A 563 -10.37 1.63 -26.18
C ASN A 563 -8.92 1.30 -25.80
N GLY A 564 -8.29 0.33 -26.46
CA GLY A 564 -6.91 -0.11 -26.21
C GLY A 564 -6.76 -1.06 -25.01
N PHE A 565 -7.87 -1.57 -24.46
CA PHE A 565 -7.87 -2.49 -23.32
C PHE A 565 -9.16 -3.32 -23.28
N PHE A 566 -9.16 -4.38 -22.47
CA PHE A 566 -10.39 -5.05 -22.06
C PHE A 566 -10.36 -5.40 -20.57
N ILE A 567 -11.56 -5.46 -19.96
CA ILE A 567 -11.73 -5.96 -18.58
C ILE A 567 -11.94 -7.47 -18.66
N GLU A 568 -10.95 -8.24 -18.22
CA GLU A 568 -11.00 -9.70 -18.26
C GLU A 568 -11.94 -10.26 -17.18
N THR A 569 -11.76 -9.78 -15.95
CA THR A 569 -12.40 -10.34 -14.76
C THR A 569 -12.87 -9.22 -13.84
N VAL A 570 -14.04 -9.43 -13.23
CA VAL A 570 -14.60 -8.57 -12.19
C VAL A 570 -14.85 -9.40 -10.96
N VAL A 571 -14.15 -9.09 -9.87
CA VAL A 571 -14.34 -9.70 -8.56
C VAL A 571 -15.15 -8.74 -7.70
N LYS A 572 -16.33 -9.19 -7.25
CA LYS A 572 -17.21 -8.36 -6.42
C LYS A 572 -16.64 -8.18 -5.01
N GLY A 573 -16.66 -6.94 -4.55
CA GLY A 573 -16.41 -6.57 -3.17
C GLY A 573 -17.47 -7.13 -2.22
N ASN A 574 -17.29 -6.87 -0.93
CA ASN A 574 -18.21 -7.40 0.07
C ASN A 574 -19.53 -6.64 0.09
N SER A 575 -20.61 -7.40 0.14
CA SER A 575 -21.94 -6.89 0.49
C SER A 575 -22.08 -6.73 2.00
N ASN A 576 -23.05 -5.91 2.43
CA ASN A 576 -23.43 -5.77 3.85
C ASN A 576 -23.76 -7.15 4.46
N ARG A 577 -24.39 -8.04 3.69
CA ARG A 577 -24.66 -9.44 4.07
C ARG A 577 -23.40 -10.19 4.47
N GLN A 578 -22.36 -10.13 3.64
CA GLN A 578 -21.12 -10.88 3.85
C GLN A 578 -20.38 -10.35 5.08
N VAL A 579 -20.28 -9.03 5.23
CA VAL A 579 -19.62 -8.43 6.40
C VAL A 579 -20.37 -8.73 7.69
N LEU A 580 -21.70 -8.60 7.70
CA LEU A 580 -22.52 -8.95 8.86
C LEU A 580 -22.39 -10.44 9.23
N SER A 581 -22.32 -11.32 8.23
CA SER A 581 -22.10 -12.76 8.45
C SER A 581 -20.72 -13.04 9.05
N ALA A 582 -19.69 -12.32 8.62
CA ALA A 582 -18.35 -12.40 9.21
C ALA A 582 -18.35 -11.96 10.68
N MET A 583 -19.21 -11.00 11.05
CA MET A 583 -19.46 -10.57 12.42
C MET A 583 -20.46 -11.46 13.19
N GLN A 584 -20.73 -12.66 12.70
CA GLN A 584 -21.59 -13.67 13.32
C GLN A 584 -23.08 -13.30 13.39
N TYR A 585 -23.52 -12.29 12.64
CA TYR A 585 -24.95 -12.08 12.42
C TYR A 585 -25.49 -13.09 11.41
N ASN A 586 -26.78 -13.38 11.51
CA ASN A 586 -27.51 -14.12 10.48
C ASN A 586 -28.44 -13.14 9.75
N PRO A 587 -28.08 -12.70 8.53
CA PRO A 587 -28.85 -11.67 7.84
C PRO A 587 -30.28 -12.09 7.46
N ASP A 588 -30.54 -13.39 7.26
CA ASP A 588 -31.89 -13.90 7.02
C ASP A 588 -32.78 -13.74 8.26
N LEU A 589 -32.22 -14.02 9.44
CA LEU A 589 -32.92 -13.80 10.71
C LEU A 589 -33.14 -12.31 11.00
N MET A 590 -32.20 -11.44 10.61
CA MET A 590 -32.36 -9.99 10.72
C MET A 590 -33.52 -9.48 9.87
N ALA A 591 -33.56 -9.86 8.59
CA ALA A 591 -34.66 -9.52 7.67
C ALA A 591 -36.01 -10.06 8.17
N TYR A 592 -36.05 -11.31 8.63
CA TYR A 592 -37.26 -11.89 9.21
C TYR A 592 -37.76 -11.12 10.44
N SER A 593 -36.85 -10.74 11.34
CA SER A 593 -37.20 -10.02 12.57
C SER A 593 -37.81 -8.65 12.26
N LEU A 594 -37.20 -7.90 11.33
CA LEU A 594 -37.70 -6.59 10.91
C LEU A 594 -39.05 -6.70 10.19
N LYS A 595 -39.21 -7.71 9.33
CA LYS A 595 -40.47 -7.99 8.65
C LYS A 595 -41.61 -8.28 9.63
N LYS A 596 -41.36 -9.09 10.65
CA LYS A 596 -42.34 -9.39 11.71
C LYS A 596 -42.78 -8.11 12.44
N GLU A 597 -41.85 -7.21 12.74
CA GLU A 597 -42.15 -5.93 13.37
C GLU A 597 -42.97 -5.00 12.44
N MET A 598 -42.62 -4.97 11.16
CA MET A 598 -43.37 -4.22 10.13
C MET A 598 -44.82 -4.73 9.99
N ASP A 599 -45.01 -6.06 9.93
CA ASP A 599 -46.33 -6.67 9.84
C ASP A 599 -47.23 -6.31 11.04
N GLN A 600 -46.63 -6.21 12.23
CA GLN A 600 -47.34 -5.73 13.42
C GLN A 600 -47.76 -4.26 13.26
N LYS A 601 -46.87 -3.36 12.83
CA LYS A 601 -47.20 -1.94 12.60
C LYS A 601 -48.26 -1.73 11.53
N VAL A 602 -48.25 -2.56 10.48
CA VAL A 602 -49.27 -2.57 9.43
C VAL A 602 -50.62 -3.05 9.99
N THR A 603 -50.63 -4.09 10.81
CA THR A 603 -51.85 -4.60 11.49
C THR A 603 -52.44 -3.55 12.43
N GLU A 604 -51.59 -2.82 13.16
CA GLU A 604 -51.96 -1.68 14.01
C GLU A 604 -52.40 -0.42 13.22
N LYS A 605 -52.38 -0.47 11.87
CA LYS A 605 -52.69 0.64 10.95
C LYS A 605 -51.81 1.89 11.15
N LYS A 606 -50.61 1.73 11.71
CA LYS A 606 -49.64 2.82 11.86
C LYS A 606 -48.86 3.08 10.57
N ILE A 607 -48.73 2.07 9.72
CA ILE A 607 -48.04 2.15 8.42
C ILE A 607 -48.94 1.53 7.34
N PRO A 608 -49.14 2.17 6.17
CA PRO A 608 -49.85 1.58 5.05
C PRO A 608 -49.19 0.29 4.53
N SER A 609 -49.97 -0.73 4.18
CA SER A 609 -49.43 -2.04 3.78
C SER A 609 -48.47 -1.98 2.57
N ARG A 610 -48.80 -1.16 1.56
CA ARG A 610 -47.93 -0.98 0.38
C ARG A 610 -46.59 -0.33 0.73
N GLU A 611 -46.60 0.57 1.72
CA GLU A 611 -45.41 1.24 2.20
C GLU A 611 -44.53 0.28 2.99
N GLY A 612 -45.13 -0.51 3.89
CA GLY A 612 -44.40 -1.53 4.67
C GLY A 612 -43.66 -2.55 3.78
N VAL A 613 -44.31 -3.06 2.72
CA VAL A 613 -43.65 -3.97 1.76
C VAL A 613 -42.47 -3.30 1.05
N LYS A 614 -42.63 -2.04 0.62
CA LYS A 614 -41.54 -1.29 -0.03
C LYS A 614 -40.34 -1.11 0.89
N LEU A 615 -40.57 -0.79 2.16
CA LEU A 615 -39.50 -0.59 3.15
C LEU A 615 -38.76 -1.88 3.47
N ILE A 616 -39.45 -3.02 3.56
CA ILE A 616 -38.80 -4.32 3.77
C ILE A 616 -37.98 -4.74 2.55
N ASN A 617 -38.53 -4.59 1.33
CA ASN A 617 -37.77 -4.87 0.11
C ASN A 617 -36.53 -3.96 -0.01
N PHE A 618 -36.65 -2.71 0.42
CA PHE A 618 -35.52 -1.79 0.48
C PHE A 618 -34.45 -2.28 1.48
N TYR A 619 -34.85 -2.70 2.68
CA TYR A 619 -33.93 -3.26 3.67
C TYR A 619 -33.20 -4.52 3.15
N GLU A 620 -33.92 -5.45 2.54
CA GLU A 620 -33.31 -6.64 1.93
C GLU A 620 -32.34 -6.27 0.80
N LYS A 621 -32.67 -5.28 -0.04
CA LYS A 621 -31.77 -4.75 -1.06
C LYS A 621 -30.52 -4.11 -0.44
N CYS A 622 -30.64 -3.40 0.68
CA CYS A 622 -29.50 -2.84 1.40
C CYS A 622 -28.58 -3.95 1.93
N LEU A 623 -29.13 -5.07 2.42
CA LEU A 623 -28.31 -6.20 2.85
C LEU A 623 -27.49 -6.80 1.71
N GLU A 624 -28.05 -6.92 0.49
CA GLU A 624 -27.30 -7.39 -0.69
C GLU A 624 -26.38 -6.32 -1.29
N GLY A 625 -26.55 -5.06 -0.91
CA GLY A 625 -25.79 -3.94 -1.43
C GLY A 625 -24.33 -3.97 -1.00
N TYR A 626 -23.49 -3.35 -1.83
CA TYR A 626 -22.09 -3.05 -1.52
C TYR A 626 -21.99 -2.20 -0.24
N THR A 627 -20.90 -2.36 0.51
CA THR A 627 -20.73 -1.69 1.81
C THR A 627 -20.48 -0.20 1.72
N TYR A 628 -20.04 0.29 0.55
CA TYR A 628 -19.66 1.69 0.33
C TYR A 628 -20.86 2.56 -0.10
N LEU A 629 -20.63 3.88 -0.14
CA LEU A 629 -21.68 4.81 -0.53
C LEU A 629 -22.07 4.58 -2.00
N LYS A 630 -23.34 4.79 -2.29
CA LYS A 630 -23.85 4.84 -3.66
C LYS A 630 -23.94 6.29 -4.08
N ASN A 631 -23.25 6.65 -5.15
CA ASN A 631 -23.43 7.95 -5.78
C ASN A 631 -24.72 7.89 -6.64
N ASN A 632 -25.51 8.96 -6.58
CA ASN A 632 -26.83 9.04 -7.21
C ASN A 632 -26.75 9.38 -8.69
#